data_AF-A0A8I0GZ36-F1
#
_entry.id   AF-A0A8I0GZ36-F1
#
_cell.length_a   1.000
_cell.length_b   1.000
_cell.length_c   1.000
_cell.angle_alpha   90.00
_cell.angle_beta   90.00
_cell.angle_gamma   90.00
#
_symmetry.space_group_name_H-M   'P 1'
#
loop_
_entity.id
_entity.type
_entity.pdbx_description
1 polymer ?
#
loop_
_entity_poly.entity_id
_entity_poly.type
_entity_poly.pdbx_seq_one_letter_code
_entity_poly.pdbx_strand_id
1 'polypeptide(L)'
;MANYAVDSLQDGCYPGTVVLINILGIQNQSDLDAVEGTIVPAKAALWEEKPLAESFDFAHYCAIHRFLFEDLYEWAGKPRTV
;
A
#
# COMPACT_ATOMS: atom_id res chain seq x y z
N MET A 1 12.38 30.86 -14.73
CA MET A 1 12.42 29.39 -14.85
C MET A 1 11.89 28.84 -13.54
N ALA A 2 10.76 28.14 -13.55
CA ALA A 2 10.19 27.58 -12.33
C ALA A 2 11.00 26.35 -11.93
N ASN A 3 11.60 26.36 -10.73
CA ASN A 3 12.18 25.18 -10.12
C ASN A 3 11.04 24.24 -9.73
N TYR A 4 10.67 23.33 -10.63
CA TYR A 4 9.87 22.16 -10.28
C TYR A 4 10.80 21.15 -9.59
N ALA A 5 11.06 21.34 -8.30
CA ALA A 5 11.61 20.29 -7.46
C ALA A 5 10.48 19.28 -7.19
N VAL A 6 10.25 18.39 -8.17
CA VAL A 6 9.38 17.22 -7.98
C VAL A 6 10.16 16.25 -7.10
N ASP A 7 10.06 16.40 -5.79
CA ASP A 7 10.58 15.42 -4.84
C ASP A 7 9.58 14.26 -4.70
N SER A 8 9.20 13.64 -5.84
CA SER A 8 8.22 12.53 -5.86
C SER A 8 8.71 11.30 -5.08
N LEU A 9 9.99 11.26 -4.72
CA LEU A 9 10.60 10.17 -3.98
C LEU A 9 10.30 10.23 -2.47
N GLN A 10 9.89 11.40 -1.95
CA GLN A 10 9.63 11.58 -0.51
C GLN A 10 8.14 11.56 -0.15
N ASP A 11 7.23 11.70 -1.12
CA ASP A 11 5.79 11.71 -0.83
C ASP A 11 5.31 10.31 -0.39
N GLY A 12 4.85 10.21 0.85
CA GLY A 12 4.41 8.95 1.47
C GLY A 12 5.51 8.10 2.11
N CYS A 13 6.76 8.58 2.17
CA CYS A 13 7.88 7.90 2.83
C CYS A 13 8.25 8.60 4.15
N TYR A 14 8.90 7.87 5.07
CA TYR A 14 9.49 8.52 6.26
C TYR A 14 10.61 9.49 5.85
N PRO A 15 10.77 10.65 6.52
CA PRO A 15 11.77 11.64 6.17
C PRO A 15 13.20 11.07 6.09
N GLY A 16 13.89 11.34 4.99
CA GLY A 16 15.26 10.86 4.77
C GLY A 16 15.36 9.37 4.44
N THR A 17 14.24 8.70 4.16
CA THR A 17 14.18 7.30 3.78
C THR A 17 13.37 7.11 2.49
N VAL A 18 13.42 5.89 1.95
CA VAL A 18 12.53 5.42 0.88
C VAL A 18 11.44 4.48 1.40
N VAL A 19 11.30 4.36 2.73
CA VAL A 19 10.38 3.42 3.37
C VAL A 19 9.02 4.08 3.51
N LEU A 20 7.99 3.42 3.00
CA LEU A 20 6.60 3.91 3.06
C LEU A 20 6.11 4.02 4.50
N ILE A 21 5.39 5.10 4.78
CA ILE A 21 4.68 5.26 6.06
C ILE A 21 3.64 4.15 6.18
N ASN A 22 3.74 3.37 7.25
CA ASN A 22 2.93 2.19 7.51
C ASN A 22 2.41 2.23 8.96
N ILE A 23 1.29 1.55 9.19
CA ILE A 23 0.58 1.50 10.47
C ILE A 23 1.47 0.91 11.60
N LEU A 24 2.42 0.05 11.22
CA LEU A 24 3.32 -0.64 12.15
C LEU A 24 4.54 0.21 12.58
N GLY A 25 4.72 1.40 12.00
CA GLY A 25 5.82 2.29 12.37
C GLY A 25 7.21 1.82 11.90
N ILE A 26 7.28 0.86 10.96
CA ILE A 26 8.54 0.25 10.51
C ILE A 26 9.27 1.21 9.56
N GLN A 27 10.52 1.55 9.85
CA GLN A 27 11.35 2.47 9.05
C GLN A 27 12.56 1.81 8.39
N ASN A 28 12.70 0.50 8.52
CA ASN A 28 13.71 -0.30 7.84
C ASN A 28 13.06 -1.06 6.68
N GLN A 29 13.62 -0.94 5.47
CA GLN A 29 13.00 -1.53 4.28
C GLN A 29 12.93 -3.06 4.35
N SER A 30 13.99 -3.75 4.79
CA SER A 30 13.98 -5.21 4.85
C SER A 30 12.99 -5.75 5.88
N ASP A 31 12.78 -5.01 6.98
CA ASP A 31 11.78 -5.38 7.98
C ASP A 31 10.36 -5.19 7.44
N LEU A 32 10.12 -4.09 6.69
CA LEU A 32 8.83 -3.86 6.03
C LEU A 32 8.57 -4.96 4.99
N ASP A 33 9.53 -5.25 4.13
CA ASP A 33 9.42 -6.28 3.08
C ASP A 33 9.08 -7.66 3.68
N ALA A 34 9.71 -8.02 4.80
CA ALA A 34 9.45 -9.29 5.47
C ALA A 34 8.02 -9.38 6.01
N VAL A 35 7.51 -8.29 6.59
CA VAL A 35 6.15 -8.21 7.11
C VAL A 35 5.12 -8.22 5.97
N GLU A 36 5.34 -7.42 4.92
CA GLU A 36 4.49 -7.41 3.73
C GLU A 36 4.45 -8.79 3.06
N GLY A 37 5.62 -9.41 2.90
CA GLY A 37 5.77 -10.75 2.33
C GLY A 37 5.11 -11.86 3.15
N THR A 38 4.72 -11.59 4.40
CA THR A 38 3.95 -12.51 5.24
C THR A 38 2.45 -12.22 5.14
N ILE A 39 2.05 -10.95 5.28
CA ILE A 39 0.64 -10.56 5.38
C ILE A 39 -0.06 -10.61 4.02
N VAL A 40 0.53 -10.01 2.99
CA VAL A 40 -0.14 -9.81 1.69
C VAL A 40 -0.46 -11.15 1.01
N PRO A 41 0.43 -12.16 0.97
CA PRO A 41 0.09 -13.46 0.37
C PRO A 41 -1.01 -14.19 1.14
N ALA A 42 -1.02 -14.11 2.47
CA ALA A 42 -2.07 -14.72 3.28
C ALA A 42 -3.43 -14.09 2.99
N LYS A 43 -3.50 -12.76 2.86
CA LYS A 43 -4.73 -12.06 2.47
C LYS A 43 -5.11 -12.38 1.03
N ALA A 44 -4.17 -12.46 0.09
CA ALA A 44 -4.46 -12.85 -1.29
C ALA A 44 -5.16 -14.23 -1.35
N ALA A 45 -4.65 -15.22 -0.62
CA ALA A 45 -5.27 -16.55 -0.54
C ALA A 45 -6.71 -16.49 0.02
N LEU A 46 -6.95 -15.69 1.06
CA LEU A 46 -8.30 -15.49 1.62
C LEU A 46 -9.26 -14.82 0.63
N TRP A 47 -8.76 -13.88 -0.17
CA TRP A 47 -9.56 -13.21 -1.19
C TRP A 47 -9.94 -14.17 -2.33
N GLU A 48 -9.03 -15.05 -2.75
CA GLU A 48 -9.30 -16.07 -3.75
C GLU A 48 -10.33 -17.10 -3.28
N GLU A 49 -10.30 -17.49 -2.01
CA GLU A 49 -11.29 -18.41 -1.42
C GLU A 49 -12.68 -17.77 -1.32
N LYS A 50 -12.75 -16.49 -0.93
CA LYS A 50 -14.01 -15.77 -0.73
C LYS A 50 -13.89 -14.30 -1.13
N PRO A 51 -14.04 -13.98 -2.43
CA PRO A 51 -13.95 -12.61 -2.90
C PRO A 51 -15.09 -11.76 -2.33
N LEU A 52 -14.77 -10.53 -1.88
CA LEU A 52 -15.75 -9.61 -1.30
C LEU A 52 -16.46 -8.74 -2.35
N ALA A 53 -16.12 -8.88 -3.63
CA ALA A 53 -16.73 -8.17 -4.74
C ALA A 53 -16.78 -9.04 -6.00
N GLU A 54 -17.88 -8.92 -6.75
CA GLU A 54 -18.17 -9.72 -7.94
C GLU A 54 -18.14 -8.92 -9.25
N SER A 55 -17.94 -7.59 -9.17
CA SER A 55 -17.80 -6.74 -10.37
C SER A 55 -16.36 -6.79 -10.91
N PHE A 56 -16.05 -6.07 -11.99
CA PHE A 56 -14.66 -5.89 -12.47
C PHE A 56 -14.44 -4.42 -12.83
N ASP A 57 -14.82 -3.55 -11.90
CA ASP A 57 -14.71 -2.11 -12.03
C ASP A 57 -13.63 -1.54 -11.12
N PHE A 58 -13.46 -0.23 -11.19
CA PHE A 58 -12.49 0.48 -10.36
C PHE A 58 -12.78 0.35 -8.86
N ALA A 59 -14.05 0.27 -8.46
CA ALA A 59 -14.41 0.09 -7.05
C ALA A 59 -13.98 -1.30 -6.54
N HIS A 60 -14.11 -2.34 -7.38
CA HIS A 60 -13.58 -3.66 -7.07
C HIS A 60 -12.06 -3.62 -6.93
N TYR A 61 -11.34 -2.96 -7.84
CA TYR A 61 -9.89 -2.82 -7.73
C TYR A 61 -9.48 -2.14 -6.40
N CYS A 62 -10.15 -1.06 -6.01
CA CYS A 62 -9.95 -0.41 -4.71
C CYS A 62 -10.28 -1.34 -3.53
N ALA A 63 -11.31 -2.17 -3.63
CA ALA A 63 -11.67 -3.12 -2.58
C ALA A 63 -10.61 -4.22 -2.40
N ILE A 64 -10.06 -4.76 -3.49
CA ILE A 64 -8.93 -5.70 -3.46
C ILE A 64 -7.74 -5.03 -2.79
N HIS A 65 -7.36 -3.83 -3.25
CA HIS A 65 -6.22 -3.10 -2.68
C HIS A 65 -6.45 -2.81 -1.18
N ARG A 66 -7.65 -2.42 -0.77
CA ARG A 66 -7.95 -2.23 0.66
C ARG A 66 -7.73 -3.53 1.40
N PHE A 67 -8.34 -4.62 0.95
CA PHE A 67 -8.24 -5.89 1.64
C PHE A 67 -6.80 -6.37 1.76
N LEU A 68 -5.98 -6.30 0.71
CA LEU A 68 -4.61 -6.77 0.77
C LEU A 68 -3.71 -5.96 1.74
N PHE A 69 -4.00 -4.67 1.92
CA PHE A 69 -3.05 -3.74 2.54
C PHE A 69 -3.59 -2.95 3.76
N GLU A 70 -4.86 -3.11 4.15
CA GLU A 70 -5.49 -2.34 5.25
C GLU A 70 -4.78 -2.47 6.60
N ASP A 71 -4.06 -3.57 6.83
CA ASP A 71 -3.28 -3.78 8.07
C ASP A 71 -1.90 -3.11 8.02
N LEU A 72 -1.49 -2.63 6.85
CA LEU A 72 -0.17 -2.07 6.57
C LEU A 72 -0.22 -0.57 6.31
N TYR A 73 -1.23 -0.09 5.58
CA TYR A 73 -1.27 1.27 5.05
C TYR A 73 -2.63 1.95 5.23
N GLU A 74 -2.63 3.17 5.80
CA GLU A 74 -3.85 3.98 5.98
C GLU A 74 -4.52 4.42 4.66
N TRP A 75 -3.76 4.38 3.58
CA TRP A 75 -4.21 4.70 2.23
C TRP A 75 -4.66 3.47 1.45
N ALA A 76 -4.71 2.27 2.06
CA ALA A 76 -5.17 1.06 1.40
C ALA A 76 -6.57 1.25 0.79
N GLY A 77 -6.68 1.00 -0.52
CA GLY A 77 -7.90 1.18 -1.30
C GLY A 77 -8.14 2.60 -1.82
N LYS A 78 -7.24 3.54 -1.59
CA LYS A 78 -7.31 4.91 -2.12
C LYS A 78 -6.38 5.05 -3.33
N PRO A 79 -6.82 5.69 -4.43
CA PRO A 79 -5.92 6.03 -5.53
C PRO A 79 -4.85 7.03 -5.07
N ARG A 80 -3.66 6.92 -5.66
CA ARG A 80 -2.62 7.94 -5.49
C ARG A 80 -3.01 9.22 -6.24
N THR A 81 -2.60 10.37 -5.70
CA THR A 81 -2.97 11.71 -6.21
C THR A 81 -1.78 12.47 -6.80
N VAL A 82 -0.68 11.78 -7.11
CA VAL A 82 0.56 12.35 -7.65
C VAL A 82 0.39 12.99 -9.03
#